data_AF-A0A496BPY5-F1
#
_entry.id   AF-A0A496BPY5-F1
#
_cell.length_a   1.000
_cell.length_b   1.000
_cell.length_c   1.000
_cell.angle_alpha   90.00
_cell.angle_beta   90.00
_cell.angle_gamma   90.00
#
_symmetry.space_group_name_H-M   'P 1'
#
loop_
_entity.id
_entity.type
_entity.pdbx_description
1 polymer ?
#
loop_
_entity_poly.entity_id
_entity_poly.type
_entity_poly.pdbx_seq_one_letter_code
_entity_poly.pdbx_strand_id
1 'polypeptide(L)'
;MKNKKIAKLLTRKDVRERYTREEAKQLFQWCIDKSSKDNPYPHSKEEIEKEIDIIYNSSLEELFKEDEEGILIFGEKSPWPHGIHPIS
;
A
#
# COMPACT_ATOMS: atom_id res chain seq x y z
N MET A 1 6.49 -8.77 -30.47
CA MET A 1 5.63 -8.83 -29.26
C MET A 1 5.75 -7.49 -28.55
N LYS A 2 4.67 -6.73 -28.35
CA LYS A 2 4.73 -5.49 -27.55
C LYS A 2 4.81 -5.91 -26.08
N ASN A 3 5.87 -5.49 -25.38
CA ASN A 3 5.96 -5.65 -23.92
C ASN A 3 4.81 -4.86 -23.29
N LYS A 4 3.81 -5.57 -22.75
CA LYS A 4 2.74 -4.92 -21.96
C LYS A 4 3.40 -4.28 -20.74
N LYS A 5 3.18 -2.98 -20.54
CA LYS A 5 3.60 -2.31 -19.31
C LYS A 5 2.67 -2.73 -18.19
N ILE A 6 3.22 -2.93 -17.00
CA ILE A 6 2.46 -3.31 -15.82
C ILE A 6 2.80 -2.28 -14.74
N ALA A 7 1.78 -1.74 -14.05
CA ALA A 7 1.96 -1.01 -12.80
C ALA A 7 1.59 -1.93 -11.63
N LYS A 8 2.43 -1.93 -10.60
CA LYS A 8 2.14 -2.58 -9.32
C LYS A 8 1.73 -1.49 -8.33
N LEU A 9 0.49 -1.56 -7.87
CA LEU A 9 -0.01 -0.77 -6.75
C LEU A 9 0.51 -1.37 -5.44
N LEU A 10 0.70 -0.52 -4.43
CA LEU A 10 1.33 -0.92 -3.18
C LEU A 10 0.32 -1.62 -2.27
N THR A 11 0.63 -2.85 -1.84
CA THR A 11 -0.17 -3.60 -0.85
C THR A 11 0.45 -3.55 0.55
N ARG A 12 -0.33 -3.92 1.57
CA ARG A 12 0.17 -4.06 2.94
C ARG A 12 1.30 -5.08 3.04
N LYS A 13 1.17 -6.21 2.33
CA LYS A 13 2.23 -7.22 2.20
C LYS A 13 3.51 -6.62 1.64
N ASP A 14 3.41 -5.87 0.54
CA ASP A 14 4.59 -5.24 -0.07
C ASP A 14 5.30 -4.31 0.93
N VAL A 15 4.55 -3.57 1.74
CA VAL A 15 5.14 -2.71 2.78
C VAL A 15 5.85 -3.54 3.84
N ARG A 16 5.21 -4.61 4.32
CA ARG A 16 5.75 -5.50 5.35
C ARG A 16 7.06 -6.19 4.94
N GLU A 17 7.19 -6.53 3.65
CA GLU A 17 8.36 -7.21 3.11
C GLU A 17 9.53 -6.26 2.82
N ARG A 18 9.24 -4.99 2.50
CA ARG A 18 10.25 -4.06 1.96
C ARG A 18 10.74 -3.02 2.96
N TYR A 19 9.96 -2.74 4.00
CA TYR A 19 10.26 -1.69 4.95
C TYR A 19 10.21 -2.22 6.38
N THR A 20 10.95 -1.58 7.26
CA THR A 20 10.73 -1.66 8.70
C THR A 20 9.55 -0.78 9.11
N ARG A 21 9.05 -0.99 10.33
CA ARG A 21 7.93 -0.19 10.88
C ARG A 21 8.22 1.30 10.87
N GLU A 22 9.45 1.70 11.21
CA GLU A 22 9.87 3.10 11.20
C GLU A 22 9.97 3.66 9.78
N GLU A 23 10.54 2.91 8.83
CA GLU A 23 10.63 3.32 7.42
C GLU A 23 9.25 3.47 6.79
N ALA A 24 8.33 2.55 7.05
CA ALA A 24 6.95 2.65 6.58
C ALA A 24 6.24 3.88 7.17
N LYS A 25 6.45 4.19 8.45
CA LYS A 25 5.91 5.40 9.08
C LYS A 25 6.46 6.67 8.42
N GLN A 26 7.77 6.71 8.13
CA GLN A 26 8.40 7.84 7.43
C GLN A 26 7.88 7.97 5.99
N LEU A 27 7.72 6.86 5.27
CA LEU A 27 7.18 6.84 3.91
C LEU A 27 5.79 7.45 3.88
N PHE A 28 4.88 7.00 4.75
CA PHE A 28 3.51 7.50 4.78
C PHE A 28 3.44 8.96 5.26
N GLN A 29 4.28 9.35 6.23
CA GLN A 29 4.35 10.75 6.68
C GLN A 29 4.89 11.67 5.57
N TRP A 30 5.90 11.23 4.81
CA TRP A 30 6.42 11.97 3.66
C TRP A 30 5.34 12.18 2.60
N CYS A 31 4.49 11.17 2.36
CA CYS A 31 3.34 11.30 1.48
C CYS A 31 2.33 12.35 1.99
N ILE A 32 2.10 12.50 3.30
CA ILE A 32 1.28 13.61 3.82
C ILE A 32 1.96 14.95 3.54
N ASP A 33 3.23 15.08 3.95
CA ASP A 33 3.92 16.38 3.99
C ASP A 33 4.18 16.95 2.58
N LYS A 34 4.50 16.08 1.61
CA LYS A 34 4.74 16.46 0.21
C LYS A 34 3.48 16.77 -0.58
N SER A 35 2.34 16.30 -0.11
CA SER A 35 1.11 16.41 -0.88
C SER A 35 0.35 17.68 -0.52
N SER A 36 0.97 18.82 -0.82
CA SER A 36 0.45 20.14 -0.46
C SER A 36 -0.49 20.75 -1.51
N LYS A 37 -0.80 20.07 -2.62
CA LYS A 37 -1.84 20.53 -3.58
C LYS A 37 -2.61 19.41 -4.31
N ASP A 38 -2.02 18.23 -4.49
CA ASP A 38 -2.60 17.17 -5.33
C ASP A 38 -2.63 15.78 -4.65
N ASN A 39 -2.69 15.67 -3.31
CA ASN A 39 -2.90 14.35 -2.69
C ASN A 39 -4.33 13.89 -2.96
N PRO A 40 -4.56 12.74 -3.60
CA PRO A 40 -5.87 12.10 -3.56
C PRO A 40 -6.16 11.45 -2.20
N TYR A 41 -5.17 11.33 -1.31
CA TYR A 41 -5.26 10.56 -0.06
C TYR A 41 -4.91 11.38 1.19
N PRO A 42 -5.84 12.20 1.72
CA PRO A 42 -5.64 13.00 2.92
C PRO A 42 -5.84 12.16 4.19
N HIS A 43 -5.02 11.13 4.39
CA HIS A 43 -5.06 10.38 5.64
C HIS A 43 -4.48 11.23 6.77
N SER A 44 -5.18 11.25 7.90
CA SER A 44 -4.70 11.81 9.15
C SER A 44 -3.51 11.00 9.70
N LYS A 45 -2.74 11.61 10.61
CA LYS A 45 -1.67 10.88 11.33
C LYS A 45 -2.19 9.63 12.05
N GLU A 46 -3.42 9.69 12.58
CA GLU A 46 -4.07 8.57 13.26
C GLU A 46 -4.37 7.41 12.29
N GLU A 47 -4.83 7.71 11.08
CA GLU A 47 -5.05 6.70 10.04
C GLU A 47 -3.75 6.03 9.59
N ILE A 48 -2.66 6.80 9.48
CA ILE A 48 -1.33 6.21 9.22
C ILE A 48 -0.93 5.26 10.33
N GLU A 49 -1.07 5.67 11.59
CA GLU A 49 -0.68 4.83 12.72
C GLU A 49 -1.50 3.54 12.77
N LYS A 50 -2.81 3.63 12.54
CA LYS A 50 -3.68 2.46 12.39
C LYS A 50 -3.26 1.57 11.25
N GLU A 51 -2.93 2.14 10.10
CA GLU A 51 -2.51 1.36 8.93
C GLU A 51 -1.18 0.65 9.16
N ILE A 52 -0.21 1.32 9.80
CA ILE A 52 1.04 0.71 10.23
C ILE A 52 0.78 -0.40 11.25
N ASP A 53 -0.13 -0.19 12.20
CA ASP A 53 -0.49 -1.23 13.16
C ASP A 53 -1.08 -2.46 12.47
N ILE A 54 -1.96 -2.28 11.49
CA ILE A 54 -2.48 -3.39 10.69
C ILE A 54 -1.33 -4.13 10.01
N ILE A 55 -0.45 -3.42 9.28
CA ILE A 55 0.65 -4.04 8.52
C ILE A 55 1.59 -4.86 9.43
N TYR A 56 1.93 -4.36 10.62
CA TYR A 56 2.96 -4.98 11.46
C TYR A 56 2.41 -5.91 12.54
N ASN A 57 1.13 -5.79 12.90
CA ASN A 57 0.48 -6.66 13.90
C ASN A 57 -0.32 -7.79 13.24
N SER A 58 -0.73 -7.67 11.97
CA SER A 58 -1.31 -8.78 11.21
C SER A 58 -0.29 -9.89 10.97
N SER A 59 -0.79 -11.12 10.89
CA SER A 59 0.03 -12.26 10.49
C SER A 59 0.42 -12.16 9.01
N LEU A 60 1.53 -12.80 8.63
CA LEU A 60 1.91 -12.85 7.21
C LEU A 60 0.82 -13.52 6.38
N GLU A 61 0.20 -14.60 6.87
CA GLU A 61 -0.87 -15.31 6.16
C GLU A 61 -2.05 -14.39 5.79
N GLU A 62 -2.49 -13.54 6.71
CA GLU A 62 -3.54 -12.55 6.44
C GLU A 62 -3.11 -11.55 5.35
N LEU A 63 -1.88 -11.05 5.43
CA LEU A 63 -1.35 -10.11 4.43
C LEU A 63 -1.18 -10.75 3.05
N PHE A 64 -0.82 -12.03 2.98
CA PHE A 64 -0.77 -12.79 1.73
C PHE A 64 -2.15 -12.92 1.11
N LYS A 65 -3.17 -13.26 1.91
CA LYS A 65 -4.55 -13.32 1.44
C LYS A 65 -5.05 -11.97 0.95
N GLU A 66 -4.74 -10.89 1.67
CA GLU A 66 -5.05 -9.52 1.24
C GLU A 66 -4.40 -9.17 -0.11
N ASP A 67 -3.11 -9.49 -0.31
CA ASP A 67 -2.42 -9.28 -1.59
C ASP A 67 -3.09 -10.07 -2.72
N GLU A 68 -3.43 -11.35 -2.51
CA GLU A 68 -4.17 -12.16 -3.48
C GLU A 68 -5.53 -11.54 -3.85
N GLU A 69 -6.26 -11.01 -2.87
CA GLU A 69 -7.54 -10.33 -3.07
C GLU A 69 -7.41 -8.92 -3.65
N GLY A 70 -6.18 -8.41 -3.84
CA GLY A 70 -5.89 -7.08 -4.36
C GLY A 70 -6.14 -5.96 -3.36
N ILE A 71 -6.05 -6.22 -2.06
CA ILE A 71 -6.16 -5.21 -1.01
C ILE A 71 -4.86 -4.41 -0.94
N LEU A 72 -4.97 -3.12 -1.17
CA LEU A 72 -3.88 -2.15 -1.14
C LEU A 72 -3.63 -1.65 0.28
N ILE A 73 -2.62 -0.79 0.44
CA ILE A 73 -2.51 0.05 1.63
C ILE A 73 -3.81 0.85 1.86
N PHE A 74 -4.11 1.17 3.12
CA PHE A 74 -5.35 1.81 3.57
C PHE A 74 -6.63 1.02 3.28
N GLY A 75 -6.51 -0.27 2.94
CA GLY A 75 -7.64 -1.17 2.76
C GLY A 75 -8.43 -0.98 1.47
N GLU A 76 -7.91 -0.19 0.52
CA GLU A 76 -8.54 -0.03 -0.79
C GLU A 76 -8.49 -1.33 -1.59
N LYS A 77 -9.62 -1.72 -2.20
CA LYS A 77 -9.67 -2.92 -3.02
C LYS A 77 -9.41 -2.59 -4.49
N SER A 78 -8.31 -3.11 -5.02
CA SER A 78 -8.02 -3.09 -6.45
C SER A 78 -8.91 -4.11 -7.17
N PRO A 79 -9.44 -3.80 -8.38
CA PRO A 79 -10.12 -4.78 -9.21
C PRO A 79 -9.14 -5.80 -9.82
N TRP A 80 -7.83 -5.56 -9.71
CA TRP A 80 -6.79 -6.49 -10.13
C TRP A 80 -6.12 -7.17 -8.92
N PRO A 81 -5.96 -8.51 -8.96
CA PRO A 81 -5.29 -9.25 -7.90
C PRO A 81 -3.84 -8.78 -7.78
N HIS A 82 -3.30 -8.86 -6.56
CA HIS A 82 -1.97 -8.36 -6.22
C HIS A 82 -1.77 -6.88 -6.59
N GLY A 83 -2.82 -6.08 -6.79
CA GLY A 83 -2.67 -4.68 -7.23
C GLY A 83 -1.95 -4.54 -8.58
N ILE A 84 -1.98 -5.57 -9.44
CA ILE A 84 -1.27 -5.57 -10.73
C ILE A 84 -2.16 -4.96 -11.81
N HIS A 85 -1.99 -3.67 -12.10
CA HIS A 85 -2.71 -2.96 -13.14
C HIS A 85 -2.00 -3.10 -14.51
N PRO A 86 -2.63 -3.73 -15.52
CA PRO A 86 -2.08 -3.77 -16.87
C PRO A 86 -2.18 -2.38 -17.53
N ILE A 87 -1.08 -1.85 -18.04
CA ILE A 87 -1.04 -0.58 -18.78
C ILE A 87 -0.93 -0.90 -20.28
N SER A 88 -1.87 -0.37 -21.06
CA SER A 88 -1.96 -0.55 -22.51
C SER A 88 -0.94 0.29 -23.28
#